data_AF-A0A971A5P4-F1
#
_entry.id   AF-A0A971A5P4-F1
#
_cell.length_a   1.000
_cell.length_b   1.000
_cell.length_c   1.000
_cell.angle_alpha   90.00
_cell.angle_beta   90.00
_cell.angle_gamma   90.00
#
_symmetry.space_group_name_H-M   'P 1'
#
loop_
_entity.id
_entity.type
_entity.pdbx_description
1 polymer ?
#
loop_
_entity_poly.entity_id
_entity_poly.type
_entity_poly.pdbx_seq_one_letter_code
_entity_poly.pdbx_strand_id
1 'polypeptide(L)'
;MTRRLHVTVLVDPATIPLDDPEFRDVSDKPITEYHVCDALRNLGHRVSVMGAEYDIASVARALSEQRPDLVFNLTEQFCGDRRMDKNIAALLELLDIPFTGAGAMGLLLARDKTLCKQILRLHKIRVPNFVSLSHHRKVRVP
;
A
#
# COMPACT_ATOMS: atom_id res chain seq x y z
N MET A 1 -6.36 -27.24 10.92
CA MET A 1 -5.31 -26.41 11.55
C MET A 1 -4.94 -25.32 10.55
N THR A 2 -5.09 -24.05 10.92
CA THR A 2 -4.65 -22.92 10.10
C THR A 2 -3.11 -22.87 10.09
N ARG A 3 -2.49 -22.80 8.90
CA ARG A 3 -1.04 -22.71 8.76
C ARG A 3 -0.54 -21.42 9.41
N ARG A 4 0.48 -21.51 10.28
CA ARG A 4 1.21 -20.34 10.78
C ARG A 4 2.05 -19.77 9.64
N LEU A 5 1.89 -18.48 9.39
CA LEU A 5 2.58 -17.74 8.32
C LEU A 5 3.48 -16.68 8.93
N HIS A 6 4.58 -16.36 8.26
CA HIS A 6 5.34 -15.13 8.48
C HIS A 6 4.79 -14.04 7.57
N VAL A 7 4.11 -13.07 8.17
CA VAL A 7 3.54 -11.91 7.49
C VAL A 7 4.38 -10.67 7.77
N THR A 8 4.91 -10.05 6.71
CA THR A 8 5.52 -8.72 6.81
C THR A 8 4.46 -7.67 6.58
N VAL A 9 4.23 -6.78 7.54
CA VAL A 9 3.38 -5.61 7.36
C VAL A 9 4.27 -4.48 6.83
N LEU A 10 4.13 -4.18 5.55
CA LEU A 10 4.90 -3.14 4.86
C LEU A 10 4.14 -1.82 4.94
N VAL A 11 4.74 -0.81 5.55
CA VAL A 11 4.09 0.47 5.89
C VAL A 11 4.89 1.66 5.37
N ASP A 12 4.28 2.84 5.35
CA ASP A 12 5.02 4.08 5.13
C ASP A 12 5.93 4.36 6.35
N PRO A 13 7.25 4.62 6.18
CA PRO A 13 8.16 4.80 7.32
C PRO A 13 7.73 5.87 8.32
N ALA A 14 7.04 6.91 7.84
CA ALA A 14 6.54 8.00 8.67
C ALA A 14 5.39 7.60 9.62
N THR A 15 4.77 6.43 9.41
CA THR A 15 3.68 5.93 10.29
C THR A 15 4.19 5.06 11.42
N ILE A 16 5.48 4.66 11.41
CA ILE A 16 6.10 3.85 12.46
C ILE A 16 6.44 4.72 13.67
N PRO A 17 5.83 4.49 14.84
CA PRO A 17 6.18 5.17 16.08
C PRO A 17 7.62 4.81 16.51
N LEU A 18 8.38 5.79 17.00
CA LEU A 18 9.76 5.57 17.46
C LEU A 18 9.82 4.73 18.74
N ASP A 19 8.82 4.87 19.59
CA ASP A 19 8.64 4.19 20.87
C ASP A 19 7.96 2.82 20.74
N ASP A 20 7.21 2.61 19.66
CA ASP A 20 6.51 1.34 19.37
C ASP A 20 6.60 0.96 17.89
N PRO A 21 7.80 0.57 17.40
CA PRO A 21 8.02 0.25 15.98
C PRO A 21 7.31 -1.02 15.52
N GLU A 22 6.84 -1.85 16.46
CA GLU A 22 6.14 -3.10 16.19
C GLU A 22 4.62 -2.95 16.36
N PHE A 23 4.10 -1.77 16.66
CA PHE A 23 2.68 -1.54 16.94
C PHE A 23 2.11 -2.55 17.96
N ARG A 24 2.73 -2.66 19.13
CA ARG A 24 2.30 -3.55 20.23
C ARG A 24 1.50 -2.83 21.29
N ASP A 25 1.80 -1.56 21.51
CA ASP A 25 1.15 -0.79 22.56
C ASP A 25 -0.22 -0.32 22.06
N VAL A 26 -1.22 -0.46 22.93
CA VAL A 26 -2.57 0.04 22.68
C VAL A 26 -2.50 1.57 22.73
N SER A 27 -2.11 2.20 21.62
CA SER A 27 -2.26 3.64 21.48
C SER A 27 -3.75 3.92 21.32
N ASP A 28 -4.32 4.87 22.09
CA ASP A 28 -5.69 5.38 21.90
C ASP A 28 -5.91 6.06 20.52
N LYS A 29 -4.95 5.95 19.60
CA LYS A 29 -5.03 6.41 18.22
C LYS A 29 -5.52 5.27 17.33
N PRO A 30 -6.60 5.44 16.56
CA PRO A 30 -7.12 4.43 15.64
C PRO A 30 -6.23 4.34 14.39
N ILE A 31 -5.03 3.77 14.52
CA ILE A 31 -4.08 3.60 13.42
C ILE A 31 -4.23 2.22 12.80
N THR A 32 -4.38 2.19 11.48
CA THR A 32 -4.65 0.97 10.69
C THR A 32 -3.58 -0.09 10.91
N GLU A 33 -2.31 0.32 10.96
CA GLU A 33 -1.14 -0.54 11.12
C GLU A 33 -1.20 -1.34 12.42
N TYR A 34 -1.60 -0.71 13.53
CA TYR A 34 -1.78 -1.38 14.81
C TYR A 34 -2.86 -2.45 14.74
N HIS A 35 -4.05 -2.10 14.25
CA HIS A 35 -5.17 -3.05 14.18
C HIS A 35 -4.86 -4.24 13.26
N VAL A 36 -4.15 -4.01 12.15
CA VAL A 36 -3.69 -5.10 11.28
C VAL A 36 -2.66 -5.98 11.99
N CYS A 37 -1.65 -5.39 12.63
CA CYS A 37 -0.62 -6.16 13.33
C CYS A 37 -1.21 -6.99 14.48
N ASP A 38 -2.07 -6.39 15.30
CA ASP A 38 -2.75 -7.06 16.42
C ASP A 38 -3.63 -8.22 15.91
N ALA A 39 -4.48 -7.97 14.91
CA ALA A 39 -5.34 -9.01 14.34
C ALA A 39 -4.53 -10.20 13.78
N LEU A 40 -3.44 -9.95 13.04
CA LEU A 40 -2.58 -10.99 12.50
C LEU A 40 -1.90 -11.82 13.61
N ARG A 41 -1.45 -11.15 14.69
CA ARG A 41 -0.88 -11.84 15.87
C ARG A 41 -1.92 -12.68 16.60
N ASN A 42 -3.14 -12.16 16.78
CA ASN A 42 -4.25 -12.87 17.42
C ASN A 42 -4.71 -14.09 16.61
N LEU A 43 -4.55 -14.07 15.29
CA LEU A 43 -4.75 -15.23 14.41
C LEU A 43 -3.60 -16.26 14.48
N GLY A 44 -2.54 -15.99 15.25
CA GLY A 44 -1.41 -16.89 15.49
C GLY A 44 -0.27 -16.79 14.48
N HIS A 45 -0.28 -15.80 13.58
CA HIS A 45 0.79 -15.60 12.61
C HIS A 45 2.02 -14.94 13.26
N ARG A 46 3.20 -15.15 12.66
CA ARG A 46 4.41 -14.37 12.99
C ARG A 46 4.33 -13.07 12.20
N VAL A 47 4.32 -11.95 12.90
CA VAL A 47 4.24 -10.61 12.30
C VAL A 47 5.57 -9.89 12.47
N SER A 48 5.99 -9.19 11.43
CA SER A 48 7.12 -8.27 11.44
C SER A 48 6.72 -6.99 10.72
N VAL A 49 7.12 -5.85 11.24
CA VAL A 49 6.84 -4.54 10.65
C VAL A 49 8.05 -4.07 9.85
N MET A 50 7.81 -3.51 8.66
CA MET A 50 8.85 -2.97 7.81
C MET A 50 8.39 -1.66 7.18
N GLY A 51 9.23 -0.63 7.26
CA GLY A 51 9.01 0.60 6.51
C GLY A 51 9.48 0.45 5.06
N ALA A 52 8.69 0.94 4.10
CA ALA A 52 9.15 1.12 2.72
C ALA A 52 10.10 2.34 2.65
N GLU A 53 11.34 2.14 3.11
CA GLU A 53 12.38 3.17 3.17
C GLU A 53 12.69 3.82 1.83
N TYR A 54 13.27 5.02 1.86
CA TYR A 54 13.61 5.79 0.66
C TYR A 54 14.54 5.05 -0.32
N ASP A 55 15.39 4.15 0.18
CA ASP A 55 16.20 3.28 -0.67
C ASP A 55 15.47 1.98 -1.02
N ILE A 56 14.94 1.93 -2.24
CA ILE A 56 14.21 0.77 -2.75
C ILE A 56 15.07 -0.49 -2.81
N ALA A 57 16.39 -0.37 -3.00
CA ALA A 57 17.28 -1.53 -3.05
C ALA A 57 17.41 -2.18 -1.68
N SER A 58 17.43 -1.36 -0.61
CA SER A 58 17.41 -1.83 0.77
C SER A 58 16.10 -2.53 1.10
N VAL A 59 14.95 -1.98 0.68
CA VAL A 59 13.64 -2.64 0.84
C VAL A 59 13.62 -4.01 0.14
N ALA A 60 14.06 -4.08 -1.12
CA ALA A 60 14.10 -5.32 -1.88
C ALA A 60 15.02 -6.37 -1.25
N ARG A 61 16.19 -5.95 -0.75
CA ARG A 61 17.13 -6.83 -0.04
C ARG A 61 16.52 -7.36 1.25
N ALA A 62 15.97 -6.48 2.09
CA ALA A 62 15.36 -6.86 3.35
C ALA A 62 14.22 -7.88 3.15
N LEU A 63 13.34 -7.67 2.16
CA LEU A 63 12.29 -8.62 1.81
C LEU A 63 12.84 -9.98 1.34
N SER A 64 13.90 -9.96 0.54
CA SER A 64 14.54 -11.18 0.00
C SER A 64 15.28 -11.99 1.07
N GLU A 65 15.89 -11.31 2.05
CA GLU A 65 16.55 -11.92 3.20
C GLU A 65 15.54 -12.47 4.20
N GLN A 66 14.48 -11.70 4.46
CA GLN A 66 13.46 -12.05 5.43
C GLN A 66 12.55 -13.19 4.96
N ARG A 67 12.31 -13.30 3.64
CA ARG A 67 11.48 -14.33 3.00
C ARG A 67 10.11 -14.53 3.66
N PRO A 68 9.26 -13.48 3.73
CA PRO A 68 7.92 -13.65 4.28
C PRO A 68 7.08 -14.58 3.40
N ASP A 69 6.14 -15.30 4.03
CA ASP A 69 5.12 -16.06 3.29
C ASP A 69 4.12 -15.11 2.59
N LEU A 70 3.93 -13.90 3.13
CA LEU A 70 2.99 -12.89 2.65
C LEU A 70 3.44 -11.48 3.08
N VAL A 71 3.26 -10.49 2.21
CA VAL A 71 3.32 -9.08 2.59
C VAL A 71 1.91 -8.51 2.76
N PHE A 72 1.60 -8.00 3.95
CA PHE A 72 0.44 -7.13 4.14
C PHE A 72 0.83 -5.72 3.72
N ASN A 73 0.36 -5.27 2.55
CA ASN A 73 0.78 -4.01 1.96
C ASN A 73 -0.10 -2.86 2.45
N LEU A 74 0.48 -1.95 3.24
CA LEU A 74 -0.14 -0.73 3.76
C LEU A 74 0.59 0.54 3.26
N THR A 75 1.38 0.45 2.20
CA THR A 75 2.06 1.64 1.65
C THR A 75 1.08 2.52 0.86
N GLU A 76 1.03 3.81 1.15
CA GLU A 76 0.18 4.77 0.44
C GLU A 76 0.98 5.71 -0.48
N GLN A 77 2.31 5.71 -0.33
CA GLN A 77 3.25 6.55 -1.05
C GLN A 77 4.65 5.93 -1.07
N PHE A 78 5.56 6.54 -1.85
CA PHE A 78 6.98 6.28 -1.74
C PHE A 78 7.73 7.60 -1.93
N CYS A 79 8.72 7.89 -1.07
CA CYS A 79 9.50 9.13 -1.10
C CYS A 79 8.66 10.44 -1.12
N GLY A 80 7.55 10.47 -0.41
CA GLY A 80 6.59 11.58 -0.36
C GLY A 80 5.64 11.64 -1.55
N ASP A 81 5.78 10.76 -2.56
CA ASP A 81 4.94 10.75 -3.75
C ASP A 81 3.91 9.63 -3.71
N ARG A 82 2.65 10.02 -3.53
CA ARG A 82 1.49 9.12 -3.60
C ARG A 82 1.41 8.38 -4.94
N ARG A 83 1.93 8.88 -6.05
CA ARG A 83 1.82 8.22 -7.36
C ARG A 83 2.68 6.96 -7.48
N MET A 84 3.56 6.73 -6.50
CA MET A 84 4.57 5.67 -6.49
C MET A 84 4.16 4.44 -5.67
N ASP A 85 3.01 4.43 -5.00
CA ASP A 85 2.48 3.24 -4.31
C ASP A 85 2.40 2.00 -5.22
N LYS A 86 1.99 2.18 -6.47
CA LYS A 86 1.95 1.14 -7.50
C LYS A 86 3.32 0.52 -7.78
N ASN A 87 4.40 1.28 -7.58
CA ASN A 87 5.76 0.81 -7.79
C ASN A 87 6.21 -0.12 -6.65
N ILE A 88 5.67 0.05 -5.44
CA ILE A 88 5.85 -0.91 -4.36
C ILE A 88 5.15 -2.23 -4.70
N ALA A 89 3.90 -2.17 -5.14
CA ALA A 89 3.20 -3.38 -5.61
C ALA A 89 3.95 -4.06 -6.77
N ALA A 90 4.46 -3.29 -7.74
CA ALA A 90 5.26 -3.83 -8.83
C ALA A 90 6.57 -4.48 -8.35
N LEU A 91 7.22 -3.91 -7.33
CA LEU A 91 8.39 -4.54 -6.71
C LEU A 91 8.03 -5.90 -6.08
N LEU A 92 6.92 -5.97 -5.35
CA LEU A 92 6.45 -7.22 -4.74
C LEU A 92 6.12 -8.28 -5.81
N GLU A 93 5.51 -7.87 -6.93
CA GLU A 93 5.28 -8.72 -8.10
C GLU A 93 6.60 -9.22 -8.72
N LEU A 94 7.61 -8.34 -8.86
CA LEU A 94 8.93 -8.71 -9.39
C LEU A 94 9.71 -9.67 -8.47
N LEU A 95 9.53 -9.54 -7.17
CA LEU A 95 10.15 -10.42 -6.17
C LEU A 95 9.39 -11.75 -6.01
N ASP A 96 8.27 -11.94 -6.72
CA ASP A 96 7.38 -13.11 -6.60
C ASP A 96 6.92 -13.37 -5.15
N ILE A 97 6.67 -12.28 -4.40
CA ILE A 97 6.20 -12.34 -3.02
C ILE A 97 4.68 -12.17 -3.02
N PRO A 98 3.88 -13.10 -2.46
CA PRO A 98 2.46 -12.89 -2.30
C PRO A 98 2.17 -11.65 -1.45
N PHE A 99 1.21 -10.82 -1.86
CA PHE A 99 0.82 -9.63 -1.10
C PHE A 99 -0.67 -9.34 -1.15
N THR A 100 -1.14 -8.56 -0.18
CA THR A 100 -2.55 -8.13 -0.07
C THR A 100 -2.81 -6.86 -0.87
N GLY A 101 -4.08 -6.63 -1.22
CA GLY A 101 -4.52 -5.44 -1.96
C GLY A 101 -4.49 -5.63 -3.47
N ALA A 102 -4.49 -4.52 -4.20
CA ALA A 102 -4.43 -4.53 -5.66
C ALA A 102 -2.98 -4.60 -6.15
N GLY A 103 -2.75 -5.31 -7.26
CA GLY A 103 -1.48 -5.28 -7.97
C GLY A 103 -1.19 -3.92 -8.62
N ALA A 104 0.00 -3.78 -9.22
CA ALA A 104 0.49 -2.53 -9.77
C ALA A 104 -0.45 -1.92 -10.82
N MET A 105 -1.01 -2.75 -11.71
CA MET A 105 -1.99 -2.30 -12.71
C MET A 105 -3.28 -1.81 -12.06
N GLY A 106 -3.79 -2.53 -11.06
CA GLY A 106 -5.02 -2.14 -10.36
C GLY A 106 -4.87 -0.80 -9.65
N LEU A 107 -3.75 -0.60 -8.95
CA LEU A 107 -3.42 0.66 -8.30
C LEU A 107 -3.27 1.81 -9.30
N LEU A 108 -2.59 1.58 -10.43
CA LEU A 108 -2.44 2.58 -11.50
C LEU A 108 -3.82 3.07 -12.00
N LEU A 109 -4.72 2.14 -12.31
CA LEU A 109 -6.05 2.46 -12.82
C LEU A 109 -6.92 3.16 -11.77
N ALA A 110 -6.83 2.73 -10.51
CA ALA A 110 -7.64 3.29 -9.42
C ALA A 110 -7.17 4.68 -8.96
N ARG A 111 -5.85 4.96 -9.03
CA ARG A 111 -5.26 6.20 -8.51
C ARG A 111 -5.57 7.42 -9.39
N ASP A 112 -5.68 7.24 -10.71
CA ASP A 112 -6.14 8.29 -11.61
C ASP A 112 -7.67 8.31 -11.69
N LYS A 113 -8.30 9.24 -10.97
CA LYS A 113 -9.76 9.42 -10.96
C LYS A 113 -10.33 9.76 -12.34
N THR A 114 -9.57 10.41 -13.23
CA THR A 114 -9.99 10.71 -14.60
C THR A 114 -10.08 9.41 -15.38
N LEU A 115 -8.99 8.64 -15.42
CA LEU A 115 -8.93 7.38 -16.14
C LEU A 115 -9.93 6.36 -15.59
N CYS A 116 -10.00 6.21 -14.27
CA CYS A 116 -10.98 5.36 -13.59
C CYS A 116 -12.41 5.68 -14.03
N LYS A 117 -12.81 6.97 -13.99
CA LYS A 117 -14.15 7.39 -14.43
C LYS A 117 -14.39 7.14 -15.92
N GLN A 118 -13.37 7.30 -16.77
CA GLN A 118 -13.48 7.00 -18.21
C GLN A 118 -13.75 5.51 -18.44
N ILE A 119 -13.00 4.62 -17.79
CA ILE A 119 -13.17 3.17 -17.87
C ILE A 119 -14.55 2.76 -17.33
N LEU A 120 -14.92 3.23 -16.15
CA LEU A 120 -16.23 2.93 -15.56
C LEU A 120 -17.39 3.39 -16.48
N ARG A 121 -17.29 4.58 -17.07
CA ARG A 121 -18.29 5.09 -18.02
C ARG A 121 -18.36 4.26 -19.31
N LEU A 122 -17.22 3.82 -19.85
CA LEU A 122 -17.16 2.90 -20.99
C LEU A 122 -17.95 1.61 -20.71
N HIS A 123 -17.81 1.07 -19.51
CA HIS A 123 -18.55 -0.11 -19.03
C HIS A 123 -19.95 0.21 -18.48
N LYS A 124 -20.49 1.41 -18.73
CA LYS A 124 -21.84 1.85 -18.33
C LYS A 124 -22.08 1.87 -16.81
N ILE A 125 -21.02 1.96 -16.00
CA ILE A 125 -21.11 2.19 -14.56
C ILE A 125 -21.26 3.70 -14.31
N ARG A 126 -22.25 4.07 -13.49
CA ARG A 126 -22.54 5.48 -13.19
C ARG A 126 -21.39 6.11 -12.40
N VAL A 127 -20.91 7.26 -12.88
CA VAL A 127 -19.92 8.11 -12.21
C VAL A 127 -20.37 9.57 -12.25
N PRO A 128 -19.98 10.42 -11.29
CA PRO A 128 -20.26 11.85 -11.37
C PRO A 128 -19.65 12.47 -12.63
N ASN A 129 -20.39 13.36 -13.30
CA ASN A 129 -19.88 14.17 -14.40
C ASN A 129 -18.58 14.87 -13.98
N PHE A 130 -17.60 14.92 -14.89
CA PHE A 130 -16.28 15.45 -14.60
C PHE A 130 -15.67 16.12 -15.81
N VAL A 131 -14.72 17.02 -15.54
CA VAL A 131 -13.79 17.59 -16.51
C VAL A 131 -12.38 17.43 -15.94
N SER A 132 -11.40 17.19 -16.81
CA SER A 132 -9.99 17.17 -16.42
C SER A 132 -9.33 18.46 -16.90
N LEU A 133 -8.72 19.20 -15.99
CA LEU A 133 -8.05 20.47 -16.26
C LEU A 133 -6.55 20.28 -16.05
N SER A 134 -5.74 20.66 -17.03
CA SER A 134 -4.29 20.61 -16.89
C SER A 134 -3.81 21.67 -15.92
N HIS A 135 -3.00 21.26 -14.94
CA HIS A 135 -2.20 22.18 -14.12
C HIS A 135 -1.40 23.05 -15.10
N HIS A 136 -1.48 24.38 -15.00
CA HIS A 136 -0.84 25.38 -15.89
C HIS A 136 -1.53 25.74 -17.22
N ARG A 137 -2.72 25.21 -17.53
CA ARG A 137 -3.48 25.69 -18.69
C ARG A 137 -4.65 26.57 -18.23
N LYS A 138 -4.74 27.80 -18.75
CA LYS A 138 -5.95 28.62 -18.57
C LYS A 138 -7.09 27.92 -19.30
N VAL A 139 -8.09 27.47 -18.57
CA VAL A 139 -9.30 26.85 -19.13
C VAL A 139 -10.47 27.79 -18.86
N ARG A 140 -11.26 28.06 -19.92
CA ARG A 140 -12.55 28.74 -19.78
C ARG A 140 -13.59 27.67 -19.50
N VAL A 141 -14.10 27.64 -18.27
CA VAL A 141 -15.21 26.75 -17.92
C VAL A 141 -16.47 27.37 -18.52
N PRO A 142 -17.26 26.63 -19.32
CA PRO A 142 -18.53 27.11 -19.87
C PRO A 142 -19.51 27.55 -18.79
#